data_AF-A0A7Y2XGQ8-F1
#
_entry.id   AF-A0A7Y2XGQ8-F1
#
_cell.length_a   1.000
_cell.length_b   1.000
_cell.length_c   1.000
_cell.angle_alpha   90.00
_cell.angle_beta   90.00
_cell.angle_gamma   90.00
#
_symmetry.space_group_name_H-M   'P 1'
#
loop_
_entity.id
_entity.type
_entity.pdbx_description
1 polymer ?
#
loop_
_entity_poly.entity_id
_entity_poly.type
_entity_poly.pdbx_seq_one_letter_code
_entity_poly.pdbx_strand_id
1 'polypeptide(L)'
;TRSWHAEDSGFHSVALRTALIAGSFGLAFAALSVLIGPPVLGVIGAEYVEAAPLLSLLLVAGSLDLASASLRAAAYAMGRASSILRIHVLGISCYVAAFFLLTPQLGLPGPGYAAITGSLLALVLTARLIARVR
;
A
#
# COMPACT_ATOMS: atom_id res chain seq x y z
N THR A 1 -16.28 9.30 15.09
CA THR A 1 -17.62 9.01 15.63
C THR A 1 -18.51 10.25 15.64
N ARG A 2 -18.03 11.43 16.09
CA ARG A 2 -18.83 12.69 16.03
C ARG A 2 -19.09 13.25 14.61
N SER A 3 -18.14 13.12 13.68
CA SER A 3 -18.25 13.67 12.31
C SER A 3 -19.08 12.81 11.34
N TRP A 4 -19.17 11.49 11.55
CA TRP A 4 -20.02 10.61 10.73
C TRP A 4 -21.50 10.79 11.07
N HIS A 5 -21.84 10.96 12.35
CA HIS A 5 -23.20 11.27 12.79
C HIS A 5 -23.67 12.68 12.40
N ALA A 6 -22.76 13.54 11.92
CA ALA A 6 -23.07 14.90 11.47
C ALA A 6 -23.37 14.99 9.96
N GLU A 7 -23.38 13.86 9.22
CA GLU A 7 -23.57 13.81 7.75
C GLU A 7 -22.68 14.81 6.98
N ASP A 8 -21.49 15.07 7.51
CA ASP A 8 -20.62 16.08 6.93
C ASP A 8 -19.99 15.55 5.64
N SER A 9 -20.41 16.12 4.50
CA SER A 9 -19.95 15.78 3.15
C SER A 9 -18.41 15.81 3.01
N GLY A 10 -17.70 16.47 3.94
CA GLY A 10 -16.24 16.53 4.03
C GLY A 10 -15.54 15.27 4.57
N PHE A 11 -16.25 14.30 5.17
CA PHE A 11 -15.60 13.12 5.77
C PHE A 11 -14.78 12.31 4.75
N HIS A 12 -15.33 12.13 3.54
CA HIS A 12 -14.69 11.39 2.46
C HIS A 12 -13.47 12.12 1.89
N SER A 13 -13.55 13.45 1.78
CA SER A 13 -12.47 14.27 1.24
C SER A 13 -11.28 14.34 2.20
N VAL A 14 -11.53 14.33 3.52
CA VAL A 14 -10.49 14.24 4.55
C VAL A 14 -9.81 12.86 4.50
N ALA A 15 -10.58 11.77 4.39
CA ALA A 15 -10.02 10.42 4.25
C ALA A 15 -9.14 10.28 3.00
N LEU A 16 -9.57 10.85 1.87
CA LEU A 16 -8.80 10.80 0.62
C LEU A 16 -7.53 11.69 0.70
N ARG A 17 -7.64 12.89 1.27
CA ARG A 17 -6.48 13.79 1.46
C ARG A 17 -5.44 13.20 2.39
N THR A 18 -5.86 12.63 3.51
CA THR A 18 -4.93 11.97 4.46
C THR A 18 -4.21 10.80 3.81
N ALA A 19 -4.92 9.99 3.01
CA ALA A 19 -4.28 8.93 2.24
C ALA A 19 -3.32 9.43 1.17
N LEU A 20 -3.65 10.52 0.48
CA LEU A 20 -2.75 11.14 -0.50
C LEU A 20 -1.47 11.65 0.17
N ILE A 21 -1.58 12.31 1.33
CA ILE A 21 -0.43 12.80 2.10
C ILE A 21 0.42 11.63 2.61
N ALA A 22 -0.22 10.59 3.15
CA ALA A 22 0.48 9.43 3.66
C ALA A 22 1.18 8.66 2.52
N GLY A 23 0.49 8.45 1.40
CA GLY A 23 1.03 7.81 0.21
C GLY A 23 2.15 8.61 -0.44
N SER A 24 2.05 9.94 -0.51
CA SER A 24 3.10 10.79 -1.09
C SER A 24 4.36 10.80 -0.23
N PHE A 25 4.22 10.82 1.10
CA PHE A 25 5.35 10.70 2.02
C PHE A 25 6.05 9.34 1.86
N GLY A 26 5.28 8.25 1.77
CA GLY A 26 5.82 6.92 1.46
C GLY A 26 6.57 6.91 0.13
N LEU A 27 5.97 7.46 -0.93
CA LEU A 27 6.57 7.51 -2.27
C LEU A 27 7.85 8.34 -2.29
N ALA A 28 7.91 9.45 -1.56
CA ALA A 28 9.13 10.22 -1.40
C ALA A 28 10.23 9.39 -0.72
N PHE A 29 9.87 8.59 0.29
CA PHE A 29 10.82 7.68 0.95
C PHE A 29 11.27 6.55 0.01
N ALA A 30 10.36 6.00 -0.81
CA ALA A 30 10.69 5.01 -1.82
C ALA A 30 11.63 5.58 -2.89
N ALA A 31 11.42 6.82 -3.35
CA ALA A 31 12.31 7.48 -4.29
C ALA A 31 13.69 7.75 -3.66
N LEU A 32 13.73 8.20 -2.40
CA LEU A 32 14.97 8.42 -1.66
C LEU A 32 15.76 7.11 -1.49
N SER A 33 15.07 5.99 -1.32
CA SER A 33 15.71 4.67 -1.19
C SER A 33 16.48 4.23 -2.44
N VAL A 34 16.20 4.78 -3.62
CA VAL A 34 16.97 4.46 -4.83
C VAL A 34 18.40 5.00 -4.71
N LEU A 35 18.57 6.13 -4.03
CA LEU A 35 19.88 6.77 -3.82
C LEU A 35 20.57 6.22 -2.57
N ILE A 36 19.79 5.99 -1.50
CA ILE A 36 20.33 5.68 -0.16
C ILE A 36 20.24 4.18 0.17
N GLY A 37 19.54 3.38 -0.63
CA GLY A 37 19.33 1.94 -0.41
C GLY A 37 20.64 1.13 -0.38
N PRO A 38 21.49 1.20 -1.42
CA PRO A 38 22.77 0.49 -1.44
C PRO A 38 23.69 0.80 -0.23
N PRO A 39 23.96 2.07 0.14
CA PRO A 39 24.82 2.34 1.30
C PRO A 39 24.18 1.91 2.62
N VAL A 40 22.86 2.00 2.77
CA VAL A 40 22.17 1.51 3.97
C VAL A 40 22.28 -0.01 4.10
N LEU A 41 22.08 -0.75 3.00
CA LEU A 41 22.22 -2.20 3.00
C LEU A 41 23.69 -2.63 3.18
N GLY A 42 24.63 -1.87 2.63
CA GLY A 42 26.07 -2.13 2.82
C GLY A 42 26.56 -2.02 4.27
N VAL A 43 25.88 -1.25 5.12
CA VAL A 43 26.16 -1.21 6.57
C VAL A 43 25.70 -2.51 7.27
N ILE A 44 24.66 -3.15 6.75
CA ILE A 44 24.13 -4.42 7.28
C ILE A 44 24.99 -5.60 6.80
N GLY A 45 25.37 -5.60 5.53
CA GLY A 45 26.24 -6.61 4.92
C GLY A 45 26.33 -6.42 3.40
N ALA A 46 27.50 -6.71 2.82
CA ALA A 46 27.75 -6.51 1.40
C ALA A 46 26.86 -7.39 0.51
N GLU A 47 26.48 -8.57 0.99
CA GLU A 47 25.58 -9.51 0.33
C GLU A 47 24.15 -8.97 0.15
N TYR A 48 23.74 -7.97 0.95
CA TYR A 48 22.39 -7.40 0.86
C TYR A 48 22.29 -6.26 -0.15
N VAL A 49 23.41 -5.73 -0.64
CA VAL A 49 23.42 -4.60 -1.58
C VAL A 49 22.69 -4.95 -2.88
N GLU A 50 22.77 -6.21 -3.34
CA GLU A 50 22.03 -6.70 -4.51
C GLU A 50 20.51 -6.64 -4.34
N ALA A 51 20.00 -6.63 -3.11
CA ALA A 51 18.58 -6.50 -2.79
C ALA A 51 18.09 -5.04 -2.75
N ALA A 52 18.95 -4.04 -3.00
CA ALA A 52 18.55 -2.63 -3.02
C ALA A 52 17.35 -2.33 -3.95
N PRO A 53 17.26 -2.89 -5.18
CA PRO A 53 16.09 -2.68 -6.03
C PRO A 53 14.81 -3.26 -5.42
N LEU A 54 14.89 -4.43 -4.77
CA LEU A 54 13.76 -5.05 -4.08
C LEU A 54 13.29 -4.16 -2.91
N LEU A 55 14.21 -3.60 -2.14
CA LEU A 55 13.90 -2.66 -1.06
C LEU A 55 13.07 -1.47 -1.60
N SER A 56 13.50 -0.86 -2.70
CA SER A 56 12.75 0.26 -3.30
C SER A 56 11.35 -0.14 -3.76
N LEU A 57 11.21 -1.32 -4.39
CA LEU A 57 9.90 -1.83 -4.81
C LEU A 57 8.97 -2.09 -3.61
N LEU A 58 9.50 -2.65 -2.52
CA LEU A 58 8.74 -2.89 -1.30
C LEU A 58 8.34 -1.58 -0.61
N LEU A 59 9.18 -0.54 -0.67
CA LEU A 59 8.82 0.78 -0.17
C LEU A 59 7.70 1.42 -1.00
N VAL A 60 7.68 1.23 -2.32
CA VAL A 60 6.54 1.63 -3.16
C VAL A 60 5.27 0.89 -2.71
N ALA A 61 5.34 -0.43 -2.53
CA ALA A 61 4.21 -1.22 -2.06
C ALA A 61 3.72 -0.77 -0.66
N GLY A 62 4.66 -0.48 0.25
CA GLY A 62 4.37 0.04 1.58
C GLY A 62 3.73 1.43 1.55
N SER A 63 4.09 2.27 0.58
CA SER A 63 3.46 3.59 0.38
C SER A 63 1.98 3.47 0.01
N LEU A 64 1.66 2.49 -0.84
CA LEU A 64 0.28 2.19 -1.22
C LEU A 64 -0.52 1.64 -0.03
N ASP A 65 0.11 0.77 0.78
CA ASP A 65 -0.54 0.24 1.98
C ASP A 65 -0.76 1.32 3.04
N LEU A 66 0.20 2.24 3.21
CA LEU A 66 0.09 3.40 4.08
C LEU A 66 -1.07 4.32 3.66
N ALA A 67 -1.22 4.59 2.36
CA ALA A 67 -2.38 5.30 1.83
C ALA A 67 -3.69 4.52 2.09
N SER A 68 -3.67 3.21 1.89
CA SER A 68 -4.83 2.35 2.11
C SER A 68 -5.23 2.28 3.58
N ALA A 69 -4.30 2.44 4.53
CA ALA A 69 -4.56 2.43 5.96
C ALA A 69 -5.51 3.57 6.39
N SER A 70 -5.29 4.78 5.87
CA SER A 70 -6.19 5.93 6.11
C SER A 70 -7.60 5.66 5.58
N LEU A 71 -7.72 5.12 4.36
CA LEU A 71 -9.01 4.75 3.78
C LEU A 71 -9.71 3.65 4.58
N ARG A 72 -8.97 2.63 5.05
CA ARG A 72 -9.54 1.56 5.89
C ARG A 72 -10.08 2.10 7.20
N ALA A 73 -9.36 3.00 7.86
CA ALA A 73 -9.82 3.63 9.09
C ALA A 73 -11.16 4.37 8.86
N ALA A 74 -11.29 5.09 7.74
CA ALA A 74 -12.54 5.73 7.35
C ALA A 74 -13.66 4.70 7.08
N ALA A 75 -13.38 3.63 6.33
CA ALA A 75 -14.36 2.58 6.04
C ALA A 75 -14.82 1.81 7.30
N TYR A 76 -13.94 1.61 8.28
CA TYR A 76 -14.30 1.06 9.58
C TYR A 76 -15.23 2.00 10.35
N ALA A 77 -14.96 3.31 10.33
CA ALA A 77 -15.84 4.29 10.94
C ALA A 77 -17.24 4.34 10.29
N MET A 78 -17.35 3.98 9.01
CA MET A 78 -18.62 3.85 8.27
C MET A 78 -19.32 2.49 8.45
N GLY A 79 -18.83 1.62 9.34
CA GLY A 79 -19.41 0.30 9.61
C GLY A 79 -19.17 -0.76 8.52
N ARG A 80 -18.25 -0.52 7.57
CA ARG A 80 -17.99 -1.41 6.43
C ARG A 80 -16.82 -2.38 6.63
N ALA A 81 -16.57 -2.81 7.87
CA ALA A 81 -15.42 -3.66 8.21
C ALA A 81 -15.38 -4.99 7.47
N SER A 82 -16.53 -5.63 7.24
CA SER A 82 -16.62 -6.89 6.50
C SER A 82 -16.19 -6.75 5.03
N SER A 83 -16.51 -5.63 4.40
CA SER A 83 -16.13 -5.35 3.01
C SER A 83 -14.62 -5.12 2.90
N ILE A 84 -14.04 -4.39 3.86
CA ILE A 84 -12.58 -4.18 3.93
C ILE A 84 -11.83 -5.49 4.12
N LEU A 85 -12.31 -6.37 5.00
CA LEU A 85 -11.69 -7.67 5.21
C LEU A 85 -11.66 -8.49 3.90
N ARG A 86 -12.77 -8.53 3.16
CA ARG A 86 -12.83 -9.22 1.86
C ARG A 86 -11.85 -8.63 0.85
N ILE A 87 -11.74 -7.30 0.79
CA ILE A 87 -10.78 -6.61 -0.09
C ILE A 87 -9.33 -6.98 0.28
N HIS A 88 -9.00 -7.05 1.57
CA HIS A 88 -7.67 -7.45 2.04
C HIS A 88 -7.35 -8.90 1.75
N VAL A 89 -8.30 -9.81 1.97
CA VAL A 89 -8.13 -11.22 1.61
C VAL A 89 -7.88 -11.36 0.10
N LEU A 90 -8.62 -10.62 -0.74
CA LEU A 90 -8.40 -10.61 -2.18
C LEU A 90 -7.01 -10.03 -2.55
N GLY A 91 -6.58 -8.95 -1.91
CA GLY A 91 -5.26 -8.34 -2.10
C GLY A 91 -4.11 -9.30 -1.74
N ILE A 92 -4.20 -9.97 -0.59
CA ILE A 92 -3.24 -10.99 -0.15
C ILE A 92 -3.24 -12.17 -1.12
N SER A 93 -4.41 -12.64 -1.55
CA SER A 93 -4.51 -13.74 -2.52
C SER A 93 -3.85 -13.38 -3.84
N CYS A 94 -4.07 -12.15 -4.32
CA CYS A 94 -3.44 -11.61 -5.52
C CYS A 94 -1.91 -11.50 -5.36
N TYR A 95 -1.44 -11.00 -4.21
CA TYR A 95 -0.02 -10.96 -3.87
C TYR A 95 0.60 -12.36 -3.91
N VAL A 96 -0.01 -13.36 -3.26
CA VAL A 96 0.51 -14.73 -3.22
C VAL A 96 0.55 -15.33 -4.62
N ALA A 97 -0.52 -15.18 -5.41
CA ALA A 97 -0.55 -15.66 -6.79
C ALA A 97 0.54 -14.99 -7.64
N ALA A 98 0.68 -13.67 -7.55
CA ALA A 98 1.71 -12.91 -8.24
C ALA A 98 3.11 -13.32 -7.79
N PHE A 99 3.32 -13.56 -6.50
CA PHE A 99 4.60 -14.01 -5.96
C PHE A 99 5.04 -15.33 -6.61
N PHE A 100 4.15 -16.33 -6.65
CA PHE A 100 4.48 -17.63 -7.26
C PHE A 100 4.69 -17.55 -8.78
N LEU A 101 4.02 -16.62 -9.47
CA LEU A 101 4.14 -16.46 -10.92
C LEU A 101 5.37 -15.64 -11.34
N LEU A 102 5.67 -14.54 -10.62
CA LEU A 102 6.74 -13.61 -10.98
C LEU A 102 8.11 -14.01 -10.42
N THR A 103 8.17 -14.67 -9.26
CA THR A 103 9.47 -15.03 -8.64
C THR A 103 10.31 -15.97 -9.52
N PRO A 104 9.75 -16.99 -10.19
CA PRO A 104 10.54 -17.85 -11.10
C PRO A 104 11.06 -17.12 -12.34
N GLN A 105 10.38 -16.05 -12.78
CA GLN A 105 10.72 -15.33 -14.02
C GLN A 105 11.68 -14.17 -13.80
N LEU A 106 11.50 -13.44 -12.69
CA LEU A 106 12.22 -12.19 -12.41
C LEU A 106 13.28 -12.35 -11.31
N GLY A 107 13.29 -13.46 -10.57
CA GLY A 107 14.19 -13.68 -9.45
C GLY A 107 13.91 -12.75 -8.27
N LEU A 108 14.97 -12.20 -7.67
CA LEU A 108 14.93 -11.37 -6.46
C LEU A 108 13.93 -10.19 -6.48
N PRO A 109 13.73 -9.42 -7.58
CA PRO A 109 12.74 -8.34 -7.62
C PRO A 109 11.28 -8.81 -7.75
N GLY A 110 11.02 -10.08 -8.10
CA GLY A 110 9.67 -10.63 -8.30
C GLY A 110 8.69 -10.37 -7.15
N PRO A 111 9.08 -10.60 -5.88
CA PRO A 111 8.25 -10.29 -4.70
C PRO A 111 7.88 -8.80 -4.59
N GLY A 112 8.75 -7.90 -5.03
CA GLY A 112 8.48 -6.46 -5.01
C GLY A 112 7.32 -6.08 -5.94
N TYR A 113 7.33 -6.60 -7.17
CA TYR A 113 6.22 -6.40 -8.11
C TYR A 113 4.93 -7.06 -7.61
N ALA A 114 5.02 -8.27 -7.06
CA ALA A 114 3.88 -8.93 -6.45
C ALA A 114 3.26 -8.06 -5.33
N ALA A 115 4.08 -7.51 -4.44
CA ALA A 115 3.62 -6.66 -3.34
C ALA A 115 2.92 -5.40 -3.86
N ILE A 116 3.50 -4.73 -4.88
CA ILE A 116 2.87 -3.56 -5.51
C ILE A 116 1.50 -3.91 -6.06
N THR A 117 1.35 -5.03 -6.78
CA THR A 117 0.06 -5.42 -7.36
C THR A 117 -1.01 -5.69 -6.31
N GLY A 118 -0.66 -6.40 -5.21
CA GLY A 118 -1.57 -6.67 -4.10
C GLY A 118 -2.00 -5.39 -3.37
N SER A 119 -1.03 -4.52 -3.05
CA SER A 119 -1.31 -3.24 -2.36
C SER A 119 -2.09 -2.27 -3.24
N LEU A 120 -1.79 -2.20 -4.54
CA LEU A 120 -2.52 -1.36 -5.49
C LEU A 120 -3.98 -1.83 -5.63
N LEU A 121 -4.20 -3.14 -5.74
CA LEU A 121 -5.55 -3.71 -5.80
C LEU A 121 -6.35 -3.35 -4.53
N ALA A 122 -5.74 -3.55 -3.35
CA ALA A 122 -6.38 -3.23 -2.08
C ALA A 122 -6.72 -1.73 -1.96
N LEU A 123 -5.78 -0.85 -2.33
CA LEU A 123 -5.98 0.59 -2.33
C LEU A 123 -7.12 1.02 -3.27
N VAL A 124 -7.11 0.55 -4.51
CA VAL A 124 -8.13 0.91 -5.52
C VAL A 124 -9.51 0.42 -5.12
N LEU A 125 -9.63 -0.82 -4.64
CA LEU A 125 -10.92 -1.37 -4.20
C LEU A 125 -11.45 -0.64 -2.97
N THR A 126 -10.57 -0.29 -2.02
CA THR A 126 -10.96 0.49 -0.84
C THR A 126 -11.41 1.90 -1.24
N ALA A 127 -10.68 2.56 -2.15
CA ALA A 127 -11.05 3.88 -2.66
C ALA A 127 -12.41 3.85 -3.39
N ARG A 128 -12.64 2.84 -4.22
CA ARG A 128 -13.94 2.63 -4.89
C ARG A 128 -15.06 2.35 -3.90
N LEU A 129 -14.81 1.58 -2.85
CA LEU A 129 -15.82 1.30 -1.82
C LEU A 129 -16.29 2.59 -1.16
N ILE A 130 -15.36 3.48 -0.83
CA ILE A 130 -15.62 4.78 -0.18
C ILE A 130 -16.32 5.74 -1.16
N ALA A 131 -15.89 5.79 -2.43
CA ALA A 131 -16.50 6.65 -3.45
C ALA A 131 -17.96 6.27 -3.78
N ARG A 132 -18.33 5.00 -3.64
CA ARG A 132 -19.71 4.50 -3.86
C ARG A 132 -20.67 4.76 -2.69
N VAL A 133 -20.19 5.29 -1.55
CA VAL A 133 -21.05 5.62 -0.40
C VAL A 133 -21.60 7.05 -0.47
N ARG A 134 -21.24 7.79 -1.52
CA ARG A 134 -21.78 9.10 -1.86
C ARG A 134 -23.20 8.97 -2.42
#